data_AF-A0AAV5JVP5-F1
#
_entry.id   AF-A0AAV5JVP5-F1
#
_cell.length_a   1.000
_cell.length_b   1.000
_cell.length_c   1.000
_cell.angle_alpha   90.00
_cell.angle_beta   90.00
_cell.angle_gamma   90.00
#
_symmetry.space_group_name_H-M   'P 1'
#
loop_
_entity.id
_entity.type
_entity.pdbx_description
1 polymer ?
#
loop_
_entity_poly.entity_id
_entity_poly.type
_entity_poly.pdbx_seq_one_letter_code
_entity_poly.pdbx_strand_id
1 'polypeptide(L)'
;MMHQAGRYMAVYRKLAEKYPSFGERSETTDLIVKNSLQPWEAFSPDGVIIFLDILTPLPAFGVPFDIEQVRGPVIQIPIISEECLKALHPIDLENFISLGSP
;
A
#
# COMPACT_ATOMS: atom_id res chain seq x y z
N MET A 1 10.48 -12.80 12.22
CA MET A 1 10.70 -12.04 10.98
C MET A 1 10.55 -10.56 11.32
N MET A 2 11.61 -9.76 11.15
CA MET A 2 11.60 -8.33 11.48
C MET A 2 10.84 -7.59 10.38
N HIS A 3 9.60 -7.19 10.69
CA HIS A 3 8.92 -6.15 9.94
C HIS A 3 9.38 -4.81 10.53
N GLN A 4 9.82 -3.86 9.70
CA GLN A 4 10.20 -2.53 10.20
C GLN A 4 8.96 -1.86 10.80
N ALA A 5 7.93 -1.57 9.99
CA ALA A 5 6.64 -1.04 10.44
C ALA A 5 5.57 -2.14 10.45
N GLY A 6 4.74 -2.20 11.51
CA GLY A 6 3.63 -3.14 11.53
C GLY A 6 3.01 -3.42 12.89
N ARG A 7 2.10 -4.41 12.92
CA ARG A 7 1.22 -4.73 14.06
C ARG A 7 1.95 -5.05 15.37
N TYR A 8 3.24 -5.36 15.34
CA TYR A 8 4.04 -5.58 16.54
C TYR A 8 4.23 -4.29 17.36
N MET A 9 4.28 -3.12 16.70
CA MET A 9 4.44 -1.83 17.36
C MET A 9 3.11 -1.29 17.90
N ALA A 10 3.11 -0.84 19.15
CA ALA A 10 1.92 -0.21 19.76
C ALA A 10 1.52 1.09 19.04
N VAL A 11 2.50 1.87 18.57
CA VAL A 11 2.26 3.12 17.82
C VAL A 11 1.57 2.87 16.48
N TYR A 12 1.95 1.80 15.78
CA TYR A 12 1.29 1.37 14.55
C TYR A 12 -0.16 0.94 14.82
N ARG A 13 -0.40 0.13 15.87
CA ARG A 13 -1.77 -0.31 16.23
C ARG A 13 -2.68 0.87 16.54
N LYS A 14 -2.22 1.84 17.33
CA LYS A 14 -2.96 3.07 17.63
C LYS A 14 -3.28 3.88 16.37
N LEU A 15 -2.34 3.95 15.42
CA LEU A 15 -2.60 4.63 14.15
C LEU A 15 -3.62 3.87 13.30
N ALA A 16 -3.55 2.53 13.28
CA ALA A 16 -4.52 1.68 12.58
C ALA A 16 -5.92 1.72 13.21
N GLU A 17 -6.04 1.97 14.51
CA GLU A 17 -7.34 2.22 15.17
C GLU A 17 -7.95 3.55 14.70
N LYS A 18 -7.12 4.58 14.49
CA LYS A 18 -7.57 5.89 13.98
C LYS A 18 -7.89 5.88 12.48
N TYR A 19 -7.11 5.13 11.70
CA TYR A 19 -7.23 4.98 10.25
C TYR A 19 -7.38 3.48 9.92
N PRO A 20 -8.61 2.94 10.03
CA PRO A 20 -8.85 1.49 9.93
C PRO A 20 -8.61 0.92 8.53
N SER A 21 -8.70 1.75 7.49
CA SER A 21 -8.38 1.35 6.12
C SER A 21 -6.87 1.14 5.96
N PHE A 22 -6.48 -0.02 5.43
CA PHE A 22 -5.07 -0.26 5.08
C PHE A 22 -4.69 0.52 3.81
N GLY A 23 -5.57 0.56 2.81
CA GLY A 23 -5.39 1.37 1.59
C GLY A 23 -5.10 2.82 1.95
N GLU A 24 -5.94 3.44 2.77
CA GLU A 24 -5.74 4.83 3.23
C GLU A 24 -4.35 5.05 3.85
N ARG A 25 -3.90 4.13 4.71
CA ARG A 25 -2.57 4.22 5.36
C ARG A 25 -1.39 3.96 4.43
N SER A 26 -1.60 3.30 3.29
CA SER A 26 -0.59 2.97 2.28
C SER A 26 -0.68 3.84 1.02
N GLU A 27 -1.67 4.73 0.92
CA GLU A 27 -1.88 5.64 -0.22
C GLU A 27 -1.87 7.11 0.20
N THR A 28 -2.06 7.43 1.48
CA THR A 28 -1.96 8.81 2.00
C THR A 28 -0.52 9.13 2.38
N THR A 29 0.11 10.08 1.69
CA THR A 29 1.52 10.48 1.88
C THR A 29 1.91 10.70 3.35
N ASP A 30 1.10 11.46 4.11
CA ASP A 30 1.37 11.72 5.52
C ASP A 30 1.36 10.45 6.38
N LEU A 31 0.44 9.52 6.10
CA LEU A 31 0.34 8.26 6.83
C LEU A 31 1.46 7.29 6.43
N ILE A 32 1.86 7.30 5.15
CA ILE A 32 3.01 6.53 4.64
C ILE A 32 4.28 6.97 5.35
N VAL A 33 4.59 8.27 5.35
CA VAL A 33 5.77 8.83 6.02
C VAL A 33 5.74 8.48 7.51
N LYS A 34 4.60 8.68 8.18
CA LYS A 34 4.45 8.36 9.59
C LYS A 34 4.64 6.88 9.91
N ASN A 35 4.13 5.97 9.09
CA ASN A 35 4.33 4.53 9.29
C ASN A 35 5.78 4.12 9.01
N SER A 36 6.40 4.69 7.98
CA SER A 36 7.78 4.37 7.57
C SER A 36 8.80 4.79 8.63
N LEU A 37 8.58 5.94 9.30
CA LEU A 37 9.54 6.50 10.26
C LEU A 37 9.41 5.95 11.68
N GLN A 38 8.27 5.38 12.08
CA GLN A 38 8.08 4.77 13.42
C GLN A 38 9.22 3.86 13.88
N PRO A 39 9.74 2.93 13.04
CA PRO A 39 10.81 2.01 13.45
C PRO A 39 12.14 2.74 13.59
N TRP A 40 12.35 3.79 12.79
CA TRP A 40 13.53 4.62 12.84
C TRP A 40 13.56 5.50 14.09
N GLU A 41 12.43 6.06 14.48
CA GLU A 41 12.28 6.79 15.76
C GLU A 41 12.51 5.89 16.98
N ALA A 42 12.11 4.62 16.89
CA ALA A 42 12.23 3.68 18.01
C ALA A 42 13.62 3.04 18.16
N PHE A 43 14.30 2.76 17.05
CA PHE A 43 15.50 1.91 17.03
C PHE A 43 16.67 2.45 16.21
N SER A 44 16.46 3.53 15.44
CA SER A 44 17.46 4.17 14.57
C SER A 44 18.29 3.17 13.72
N PRO A 45 17.64 2.30 12.91
CA PRO A 45 18.33 1.40 12.00
C PRO A 45 18.98 2.17 10.84
N ASP A 46 19.92 1.52 10.15
CA ASP A 46 20.67 2.11 9.03
C ASP A 46 19.84 2.39 7.77
N GLY A 47 18.58 1.95 7.73
CA GLY A 47 17.72 2.11 6.57
C GLY A 47 16.23 2.08 6.91
N VAL A 48 15.46 2.79 6.09
CA VAL A 48 14.00 2.90 6.19
C VAL A 48 13.37 2.38 4.91
N ILE A 49 12.39 1.49 5.06
CA ILE A 49 11.55 0.99 3.96
C ILE A 49 10.25 1.78 3.93
N ILE A 50 9.84 2.22 2.75
CA ILE A 50 8.58 2.93 2.54
C ILE A 50 7.41 1.98 2.85
N PHE A 51 6.48 2.44 3.68
CA PHE A 51 5.24 1.74 3.96
C PHE A 51 4.28 1.85 2.78
N LEU A 52 4.27 0.82 1.93
CA LEU A 52 3.38 0.68 0.77
C LEU A 52 2.89 -0.77 0.67
N ASP A 53 1.81 -0.97 -0.08
CA ASP A 53 1.44 -2.30 -0.56
C ASP A 53 2.21 -2.62 -1.85
N ILE A 54 2.52 -3.89 -2.08
CA ILE A 54 3.19 -4.32 -3.32
C ILE A 54 2.26 -4.26 -4.54
N LEU A 55 0.95 -4.27 -4.32
CA LEU A 55 -0.09 -4.24 -5.35
C LEU A 55 -0.50 -2.82 -5.73
N THR A 56 0.02 -1.79 -5.07
CA THR A 56 -0.22 -0.37 -5.41
C THR A 56 -0.10 -0.05 -6.91
N PRO A 57 0.79 -0.68 -7.71
CA PRO A 57 0.84 -0.43 -9.16
C PRO A 57 -0.29 -1.06 -9.99
N LEU A 58 -1.02 -2.06 -9.48
CA LEU A 58 -2.00 -2.83 -10.25
C LEU A 58 -3.12 -1.98 -10.89
N PRO A 59 -3.71 -0.99 -10.21
CA PRO A 59 -4.73 -0.12 -10.81
C PRO A 59 -4.20 0.63 -12.04
N ALA A 60 -2.91 0.98 -12.06
CA ALA A 60 -2.29 1.63 -13.22
C ALA A 60 -1.98 0.70 -14.38
N PHE A 61 -2.09 -0.61 -14.19
CA PHE A 61 -2.13 -1.60 -15.27
C PHE A 61 -3.56 -1.91 -15.75
N GLY A 62 -4.58 -1.29 -15.14
CA GLY A 62 -6.00 -1.57 -15.40
C GLY A 62 -6.55 -2.73 -14.56
N VAL A 63 -5.88 -3.10 -13.48
CA VAL A 63 -6.28 -4.20 -12.59
C VAL A 63 -6.73 -3.64 -11.23
N PRO A 64 -8.03 -3.36 -11.03
CA PRO A 64 -8.52 -2.91 -9.74
C PRO A 64 -8.44 -4.05 -8.72
N PHE A 65 -8.16 -3.69 -7.47
CA PHE A 65 -8.16 -4.60 -6.33
C PHE A 65 -8.64 -3.86 -5.08
N ASP A 66 -9.21 -4.60 -4.15
CA ASP A 66 -9.63 -4.10 -2.84
C ASP A 66 -8.84 -4.79 -1.74
N ILE A 67 -8.69 -4.16 -0.57
CA ILE A 67 -8.06 -4.80 0.60
C ILE A 67 -9.11 -5.04 1.67
N GLU A 68 -9.50 -6.30 1.83
CA GLU A 68 -10.40 -6.74 2.90
C GLU A 68 -9.63 -7.00 4.20
N GLN A 69 -10.16 -6.60 5.36
CA GLN A 69 -9.45 -6.66 6.65
C GLN A 69 -8.92 -8.05 7.05
N VAL A 70 -9.64 -9.11 6.68
CA VAL A 70 -9.31 -10.50 7.07
C VAL A 70 -8.71 -11.29 5.91
N ARG A 71 -9.26 -11.10 4.71
CA ARG A 71 -8.87 -11.84 3.51
C ARG A 71 -7.61 -11.27 2.85
N GLY A 72 -7.31 -10.00 3.06
CA GLY A 72 -6.23 -9.28 2.38
C GLY A 72 -6.67 -8.77 1.00
N PRO A 73 -5.75 -8.63 0.04
CA PRO A 73 -6.08 -8.10 -1.27
C PRO A 73 -6.96 -9.06 -2.07
N VAL A 74 -8.00 -8.53 -2.71
CA VAL A 74 -8.96 -9.25 -3.54
C VAL A 74 -9.00 -8.59 -4.91
N ILE A 75 -8.58 -9.35 -5.92
CA ILE A 75 -8.74 -8.98 -7.33
C ILE A 75 -10.08 -9.56 -7.79
N GLN A 76 -11.03 -8.69 -8.12
CA GLN A 76 -12.40 -9.10 -8.46
C GLN A 76 -12.46 -9.89 -9.79
N ILE A 77 -11.60 -9.53 -10.75
CA ILE A 77 -11.53 -10.13 -12.08
C ILE A 77 -10.11 -10.69 -12.28
N PRO A 78 -9.86 -11.96 -11.92
CA PRO A 78 -8.56 -12.59 -12.16
C PRO A 78 -8.23 -12.68 -13.65
N ILE A 79 -6.97 -12.44 -14.00
CA ILE A 79 -6.48 -12.52 -15.39
C ILE A 79 -6.23 -13.98 -15.72
N ILE A 80 -7.17 -14.61 -16.43
CA ILE A 80 -7.11 -16.05 -16.77
C ILE A 80 -7.29 -16.35 -18.26
N SER A 81 -7.50 -15.33 -19.10
CA SER A 81 -7.65 -15.48 -20.55
C SER A 81 -6.78 -14.49 -21.33
N GLU A 82 -6.61 -14.76 -22.61
CA GLU A 82 -5.87 -13.87 -23.52
C GLU A 82 -6.57 -12.52 -23.67
N GLU A 83 -7.90 -12.49 -23.63
CA GLU A 83 -8.69 -11.25 -23.66
C GLU A 83 -8.42 -10.38 -22.42
N CYS A 84 -8.33 -10.99 -21.23
CA CYS A 84 -7.94 -10.26 -20.01
C CYS A 84 -6.53 -9.69 -20.12
N LEU A 85 -5.60 -10.44 -20.71
CA LEU A 85 -4.23 -9.96 -20.91
C LEU A 85 -4.17 -8.76 -21.87
N LYS A 86 -4.98 -8.77 -22.93
CA LYS A 86 -5.10 -7.67 -23.91
C LYS A 86 -5.72 -6.39 -23.32
N ALA A 87 -6.46 -6.50 -22.22
CA ALA A 87 -7.06 -5.36 -21.54
C ALA A 87 -6.06 -4.59 -20.65
N LEU A 88 -4.90 -5.18 -20.34
CA LEU A 88 -3.83 -4.47 -19.62
C LEU A 88 -3.23 -3.37 -20.48
N HIS A 89 -2.84 -2.28 -19.83
CA HIS A 89 -2.15 -1.17 -20.49
C HIS A 89 -0.83 -0.83 -19.78
N PRO A 90 0.14 -0.22 -20.50
CA PRO A 90 1.32 0.34 -19.86
C PRO A 90 0.95 1.35 -18.77
N ILE A 91 1.79 1.45 -17.75
CA ILE A 91 1.67 2.50 -16.75
C ILE A 91 1.99 3.83 -17.43
N ASP A 92 1.04 4.75 -17.40
CA ASP A 92 1.26 6.14 -17.73
C ASP A 92 1.81 6.88 -16.51
N LEU A 93 3.13 7.03 -16.45
CA LEU A 93 3.81 7.67 -15.33
C LEU A 93 3.51 9.17 -15.21
N GLU A 94 3.07 9.83 -16.29
CA GLU A 94 2.72 11.25 -16.24
C GLU A 94 1.35 11.47 -15.57
N ASN A 95 0.44 10.52 -15.78
CA ASN A 95 -0.87 10.48 -15.11
C ASN A 95 -0.88 9.65 -13.82
N PHE A 96 0.23 8.98 -13.47
CA PHE A 96 0.40 8.21 -12.23
C PHE A 96 0.62 9.15 -11.04
N ILE A 97 -0.39 9.94 -10.71
CA ILE A 97 -0.45 10.75 -9.49
C ILE A 97 -1.46 10.08 -8.56
N SER A 98 -1.06 8.97 -7.93
CA SER A 98 -1.89 8.31 -6.90
C SER A 98 -1.53 8.71 -5.47
N LEU A 99 -0.63 9.68 -5.29
CA LEU A 99 -0.21 10.17 -3.98
C LEU A 99 -0.63 11.63 -3.81
N GLY A 100 -1.95 11.84 -3.71
CA GLY A 100 -2.58 13.07 -3.21
C GLY A 100 -2.09 14.38 -3.81
N SER A 101 -2.88 14.96 -4.71
CA SER A 101 -2.93 16.43 -4.81
C SER A 101 -3.28 17.01 -3.42
N PRO A 102 -2.73 18.20 -3.06
CA PRO A 102 -2.87 18.81 -1.73
C PRO A 102 -4.32 19.03 -1.29
#